data_AF-X1GSB8-F1
#
_entry.id   AF-X1GSB8-F1
#
_cell.length_a   1.000
_cell.length_b   1.000
_cell.length_c   1.000
_cell.angle_alpha   90.00
_cell.angle_beta   90.00
_cell.angle_gamma   90.00
#
_symmetry.space_group_name_H-M   'P 1'
#
loop_
_entity.id
_entity.type
_entity.pdbx_description
1 polymer ?
#
loop_
_entity_poly.entity_id
_entity_poly.type
_entity_poly.pdbx_seq_one_letter_code
_entity_poly.pdbx_strand_id
1 'polypeptide(L)'
;MPLERREDLSESWSKHDKTADQTREFHALYLKAVNHPIRRAILEILNQKPMTEGELFEILKEREILNEKDMLKYHLDFLEKGYCIEKISDQQTNKTLYKITQEGTVVDYLDK
;
A
#
# COMPACT_ATOMS: atom_id res chain seq x y z
N MET A 1 -51.36 -3.94 -16.14
CA MET A 1 -50.66 -3.33 -14.98
C MET A 1 -49.26 -3.90 -14.94
N PRO A 2 -48.19 -3.11 -15.09
CA PRO A 2 -46.82 -3.62 -15.04
C PRO A 2 -46.37 -3.68 -13.58
N LEU A 3 -45.91 -4.86 -13.15
CA LEU A 3 -45.26 -5.06 -11.86
C LEU A 3 -43.83 -4.48 -11.97
N GLU A 4 -43.55 -3.51 -11.11
CA GLU A 4 -42.30 -2.77 -11.08
C GLU A 4 -41.10 -3.66 -10.76
N ARG A 5 -40.03 -3.39 -11.50
CA ARG A 5 -38.65 -3.87 -11.35
C ARG A 5 -38.25 -4.05 -9.88
N ARG A 6 -37.86 -5.27 -9.52
CA ARG A 6 -37.01 -5.60 -8.36
C ARG A 6 -35.94 -6.60 -8.77
N GLU A 7 -35.00 -6.18 -9.60
CA GLU A 7 -33.77 -6.93 -9.86
C GLU A 7 -32.55 -5.98 -9.99
N ASP A 8 -32.59 -4.84 -9.29
CA ASP A 8 -31.48 -3.87 -9.20
C ASP A 8 -30.50 -4.17 -8.05
N LEU A 9 -30.67 -5.28 -7.32
CA LEU A 9 -29.75 -5.71 -6.26
C LEU A 9 -28.65 -6.68 -6.73
N SER A 10 -28.52 -6.96 -8.03
CA SER A 10 -27.42 -7.76 -8.57
C SER A 10 -26.21 -6.92 -9.02
N GLU A 11 -26.34 -5.59 -9.07
CA GLU A 11 -25.34 -4.71 -9.68
C GLU A 11 -24.23 -4.25 -8.74
N SER A 12 -24.19 -4.73 -7.49
CA SER A 12 -23.18 -4.32 -6.50
C SER A 12 -22.15 -5.39 -6.11
N TRP A 13 -22.24 -6.62 -6.59
CA TRP A 13 -21.30 -7.70 -6.22
C TRP A 13 -20.42 -8.22 -7.37
N SER A 14 -20.41 -7.56 -8.53
CA SER A 14 -19.65 -8.02 -9.71
C SER A 14 -18.41 -7.17 -10.06
N LYS A 15 -17.72 -6.61 -9.07
CA LYS A 15 -16.40 -6.01 -9.32
C LYS A 15 -15.30 -6.78 -8.60
N HIS A 16 -14.83 -7.79 -9.32
CA HIS A 16 -13.59 -8.55 -9.13
C HIS A 16 -13.71 -9.85 -8.32
N ASP A 17 -14.36 -10.84 -8.93
CA ASP A 17 -14.02 -12.24 -8.67
C ASP A 17 -12.59 -12.48 -9.22
N LYS A 18 -11.57 -12.21 -8.39
CA LYS A 18 -10.18 -12.55 -8.72
C LYS A 18 -10.11 -14.08 -8.80
N THR A 19 -9.58 -14.62 -9.90
CA THR A 19 -9.40 -16.08 -10.00
C THR A 19 -8.48 -16.58 -8.87
N ALA A 20 -8.63 -17.82 -8.43
CA ALA A 20 -7.85 -18.38 -7.32
C ALA A 20 -6.33 -18.21 -7.50
N ASP A 21 -5.84 -18.23 -8.76
CA ASP A 21 -4.44 -17.98 -9.10
C ASP A 21 -4.04 -16.50 -8.93
N GLN A 22 -4.88 -15.55 -9.36
CA GLN A 22 -4.64 -14.12 -9.13
C GLN A 22 -4.60 -13.78 -7.64
N THR A 23 -5.44 -14.45 -6.85
CA THR A 23 -5.46 -14.31 -5.39
C THR A 23 -4.18 -14.89 -4.77
N ARG A 24 -3.68 -16.04 -5.25
CA ARG A 24 -2.40 -16.62 -4.81
C ARG A 24 -1.20 -15.74 -5.15
N GLU A 25 -1.12 -15.25 -6.38
CA GLU A 25 -0.04 -14.37 -6.81
C GLU A 25 -0.02 -13.07 -6.00
N PHE A 26 -1.19 -12.49 -5.77
CA PHE A 26 -1.36 -11.33 -4.90
C PHE A 26 -0.88 -11.62 -3.47
N HIS A 27 -1.33 -12.71 -2.85
CA HIS A 27 -0.90 -13.06 -1.49
C HIS A 27 0.60 -13.29 -1.40
N ALA A 28 1.20 -13.96 -2.39
CA ALA A 28 2.64 -14.18 -2.41
C ALA A 28 3.42 -12.86 -2.54
N LEU A 29 2.93 -11.93 -3.36
CA LEU A 29 3.55 -10.62 -3.53
C LEU A 29 3.42 -9.76 -2.28
N TYR A 30 2.23 -9.76 -1.67
CA TYR A 30 1.96 -9.10 -0.39
C TYR A 30 2.88 -9.62 0.71
N LEU A 31 2.97 -10.94 0.89
CA LEU A 31 3.85 -11.54 1.90
C LEU A 31 5.31 -11.16 1.68
N LYS A 32 5.77 -11.15 0.42
CA LYS A 32 7.13 -10.66 0.09
C LYS A 32 7.29 -9.18 0.43
N ALA A 33 6.25 -8.37 0.25
CA ALA A 33 6.30 -6.92 0.51
C ALA A 33 6.49 -6.66 2.00
N VAL A 34 5.69 -7.32 2.85
CA VAL A 34 5.74 -7.11 4.31
C VAL A 34 6.89 -7.85 5.00
N ASN A 35 7.38 -8.96 4.45
CA ASN A 35 8.50 -9.73 5.04
C ASN A 35 9.88 -9.19 4.63
N HIS A 36 10.12 -7.89 4.81
CA HIS A 36 11.44 -7.29 4.57
C HIS A 36 11.69 -6.11 5.51
N PRO A 37 12.82 -6.08 6.23
CA PRO A 37 13.05 -5.13 7.33
C PRO A 37 12.92 -3.68 6.90
N ILE A 38 13.53 -3.29 5.76
CA ILE A 38 13.44 -1.92 5.25
C ILE A 38 11.99 -1.55 4.88
N ARG A 39 11.22 -2.49 4.33
CA ARG A 39 9.83 -2.24 3.92
C ARG A 39 8.92 -2.11 5.14
N ARG A 40 9.15 -2.91 6.18
CA ARG A 40 8.47 -2.77 7.48
C ARG A 40 8.76 -1.40 8.10
N ALA A 41 10.02 -0.99 8.13
CA ALA A 41 10.39 0.34 8.62
C ALA A 41 9.72 1.47 7.83
N ILE A 42 9.66 1.36 6.49
CA ILE A 42 8.92 2.32 5.65
C ILE A 42 7.44 2.36 6.06
N LEU A 43 6.79 1.21 6.21
CA LEU A 43 5.38 1.12 6.59
C LEU A 43 5.14 1.70 7.99
N GLU A 44 5.99 1.40 8.96
CA GLU A 44 5.93 1.98 10.32
C GLU A 44 6.01 3.52 10.31
N ILE A 45 6.89 4.08 9.49
CA ILE A 45 7.02 5.54 9.34
C ILE A 45 5.76 6.13 8.68
N LEU A 46 5.28 5.52 7.60
CA LEU A 46 4.09 5.98 6.87
C LEU A 46 2.77 5.76 7.65
N ASN A 47 2.76 4.88 8.64
CA ASN A 47 1.62 4.68 9.55
C ASN A 47 1.35 5.92 10.42
N GLN A 48 2.35 6.78 10.63
CA GLN A 48 2.20 8.01 11.41
C GLN A 48 1.52 9.12 10.60
N LYS A 49 1.94 9.31 9.35
CA LYS A 49 1.38 10.29 8.41
C LYS A 49 1.85 10.04 6.98
N PRO A 50 1.12 10.53 5.96
CA PRO A 50 1.62 10.58 4.59
C PRO A 50 2.87 11.44 4.47
N MET A 51 3.82 11.04 3.62
CA MET A 51 5.09 11.74 3.42
C MET A 51 5.51 11.74 1.95
N THR A 52 6.27 12.75 1.55
CA THR A 52 6.98 12.75 0.27
C THR A 52 8.12 11.71 0.26
N GLU A 53 8.59 11.33 -0.92
CA GLU A 53 9.80 10.49 -1.06
C GLU A 53 11.01 11.10 -0.34
N GLY A 54 11.15 12.43 -0.41
CA GLY A 54 12.27 13.15 0.21
C GLY A 54 12.23 13.09 1.74
N GLU A 55 11.09 13.40 2.35
CA GLU A 55 10.92 13.32 3.81
C GLU A 55 11.16 11.91 4.33
N LEU A 56 10.61 10.91 3.63
CA LEU A 56 10.79 9.51 3.98
C LEU A 56 12.26 9.09 3.87
N PHE A 57 12.98 9.53 2.83
CA PHE A 57 14.39 9.24 2.65
C PHE A 57 15.25 9.82 3.79
N GLU A 58 15.04 11.09 4.16
CA GLU A 58 15.81 11.71 5.24
C GLU A 58 15.60 10.97 6.56
N ILE A 59 14.37 10.59 6.91
CA ILE A 59 14.09 9.82 8.14
C ILE A 59 14.78 8.46 8.11
N LEU A 60 14.73 7.74 6.99
CA LEU A 60 15.38 6.43 6.87
C LEU A 60 16.91 6.51 6.95
N LYS A 61 17.48 7.58 6.40
CA LYS A 61 18.91 7.86 6.44
C LYS A 61 19.36 8.24 7.85
N GLU A 62 18.62 9.09 8.54
CA GLU A 62 18.87 9.46 9.95
C GLU A 62 18.82 8.25 10.88
N ARG A 63 17.96 7.27 10.58
CA ARG A 63 17.86 6.00 11.32
C ARG A 63 18.87 4.94 10.89
N GLU A 64 19.78 5.26 9.97
CA GLU A 64 20.77 4.34 9.40
C GLU A 64 20.17 3.07 8.76
N ILE A 65 18.92 3.14 8.30
CA ILE A 65 18.19 2.01 7.68
C ILE A 65 18.51 1.91 6.19
N LEU A 66 18.64 3.06 5.51
CA LEU A 66 18.85 3.12 4.06
C LEU A 66 19.58 4.42 3.68
N ASN A 67 20.63 4.30 2.87
CA ASN A 67 21.48 5.43 2.48
C ASN A 67 21.39 5.80 0.98
N GLU A 68 20.74 4.96 0.16
CA GLU A 68 20.69 5.12 -1.29
C GLU A 68 19.27 5.40 -1.78
N LYS A 69 19.06 6.57 -2.42
CA LYS A 69 17.72 6.99 -2.82
C LYS A 69 17.05 6.06 -3.83
N ASP A 70 17.81 5.45 -4.73
CA ASP A 70 17.23 4.51 -5.71
C ASP A 70 16.79 3.18 -5.06
N MET A 71 17.42 2.77 -3.96
CA MET A 71 16.93 1.67 -3.14
C MET A 71 15.58 1.99 -2.49
N LEU A 72 15.36 3.24 -2.06
CA LEU A 72 14.06 3.65 -1.54
C LEU A 72 12.96 3.50 -2.61
N LYS A 73 13.22 3.96 -3.83
CA LYS A 73 12.26 3.81 -4.94
C LYS A 73 11.94 2.34 -5.23
N TYR A 74 12.93 1.47 -5.20
CA TYR A 74 12.73 0.03 -5.35
C TYR A 74 11.80 -0.53 -4.27
N HIS A 75 12.01 -0.15 -3.01
CA HIS A 75 11.15 -0.58 -1.91
C HIS A 75 9.73 -0.03 -2.01
N LEU A 76 9.57 1.24 -2.42
CA LEU A 76 8.26 1.88 -2.62
C LEU A 76 7.47 1.22 -3.76
N ASP A 77 8.11 0.95 -4.91
CA ASP A 77 7.48 0.24 -6.03
C ASP A 77 7.00 -1.16 -5.61
N PHE A 78 7.81 -1.87 -4.81
CA PHE A 78 7.42 -3.18 -4.30
C PHE A 78 6.22 -3.10 -3.33
N LEU A 79 6.21 -2.11 -2.44
CA LEU A 79 5.12 -1.88 -1.49
C LEU A 79 3.83 -1.45 -2.20
N GLU A 80 3.92 -0.63 -3.24
CA GLU A 80 2.78 -0.19 -4.07
C GLU A 80 2.19 -1.38 -4.83
N LYS A 81 3.02 -2.23 -5.45
CA LYS A 81 2.58 -3.48 -6.10
C LYS A 81 1.97 -4.48 -5.12
N GLY A 82 2.47 -4.49 -3.88
CA GLY A 82 1.90 -5.25 -2.77
C GLY A 82 0.67 -4.61 -2.12
N TYR A 83 0.16 -3.50 -2.68
CA TYR A 83 -0.98 -2.73 -2.16
C TYR A 83 -0.84 -2.28 -0.70
N CYS A 84 0.39 -2.17 -0.20
CA CYS A 84 0.67 -1.75 1.17
C CYS A 84 0.69 -0.22 1.31
N ILE A 85 0.93 0.49 0.19
CA ILE A 85 0.93 1.95 0.12
C ILE A 85 0.25 2.43 -1.16
N GLU A 86 -0.22 3.67 -1.14
CA GLU A 86 -0.79 4.39 -2.28
C GLU A 86 -0.14 5.77 -2.44
N LYS A 87 -0.13 6.28 -3.67
CA LYS A 87 0.29 7.66 -3.98
C LYS A 87 -0.93 8.58 -3.96
N ILE A 88 -0.85 9.66 -3.19
CA ILE A 88 -1.86 10.71 -3.16
C ILE A 88 -1.25 12.04 -3.60
N SER A 89 -2.05 12.90 -4.20
CA SER A 89 -1.63 14.26 -4.56
C SER A 89 -1.97 15.23 -3.43
N ASP A 90 -0.98 15.96 -2.94
CA ASP A 90 -1.22 17.10 -2.07
C ASP A 90 -1.62 18.31 -2.92
N GLN A 91 -2.89 18.70 -2.83
CA GLN A 91 -3.43 19.83 -3.59
C GLN A 91 -2.82 21.18 -3.19
N GLN A 92 -2.27 21.31 -1.99
CA GLN A 92 -1.67 22.57 -1.52
C GLN A 92 -0.24 22.74 -2.01
N THR A 93 0.55 21.66 -2.03
CA THR A 93 1.97 21.71 -2.39
C THR A 93 2.27 21.18 -3.79
N ASN A 94 1.27 20.60 -4.46
CA ASN A 94 1.38 19.90 -5.75
C ASN A 94 2.46 18.80 -5.72
N LYS A 95 2.66 18.16 -4.57
CA LYS A 95 3.61 17.07 -4.37
C LYS A 95 2.90 15.73 -4.27
N THR A 96 3.60 14.68 -4.71
CA THR A 96 3.17 13.31 -4.47
C THR A 96 3.56 12.88 -3.06
N LEU A 97 2.58 12.42 -2.29
CA LEU A 97 2.77 11.80 -0.99
C LEU A 97 2.51 10.30 -1.10
N TYR A 98 3.23 9.52 -0.30
CA TYR A 98 2.97 8.12 -0.05
C TYR A 98 2.16 7.99 1.23
N LYS A 99 1.11 7.17 1.19
CA LYS A 99 0.21 6.91 2.32
C LYS A 99 0.05 5.41 2.49
N ILE A 100 0.01 4.95 3.74
CA ILE A 100 -0.26 3.54 4.05
C ILE A 100 -1.72 3.17 3.76
N THR A 101 -1.94 1.95 3.26
CA THR A 101 -3.28 1.36 3.07
C THR A 101 -3.69 0.52 4.28
N GLN A 102 -4.90 -0.06 4.27
CA GLN A 102 -5.32 -1.01 5.32
C GLN A 102 -4.51 -2.31 5.30
N GLU A 103 -4.03 -2.73 4.13
CA GLU A 103 -3.21 -3.93 3.97
C GLU A 103 -1.78 -3.70 4.52
N GLY A 104 -1.29 -2.46 4.44
CA GLY A 104 0.02 -2.07 4.94
C GLY A 104 0.11 -1.95 6.46
N THR A 105 -1.00 -1.72 7.16
CA THR A 105 -1.01 -1.59 8.64
C THR A 105 -0.85 -2.91 9.37
N VAL A 106 -0.92 -4.05 8.67
CA VAL A 106 -0.78 -5.40 9.23
C VAL A 106 0.60 -5.68 9.83
N VAL A 107 1.61 -4.86 9.50
CA VAL A 107 2.97 -4.98 10.05
C VAL A 107 3.00 -4.92 11.59
N ASP A 108 2.03 -4.26 12.23
CA ASP A 108 1.94 -4.17 13.70
C ASP A 108 1.47 -5.46 14.38
N TYR A 109 0.94 -6.44 13.64
CA TYR A 109 0.33 -7.66 14.20
C TYR A 109 1.21 -8.91 14.12
N LEU A 110 2.27 -8.90 13.31
CA LEU A 110 3.12 -10.07 13.07
C LEU A 110 4.28 -10.23 14.06
N ASP A 111 4.57 -9.22 14.87
CA ASP A 111 5.67 -9.22 15.86
C ASP A 111 5.18 -9.33 17.33
N LYS A 112 3.96 -9.84 17.57
CA LYS A 112 3.44 -10.12 18.93
C LYS A 112 3.61 -11.57 19.34
#